data_AF-A0A7D7ZMU2-F1
#
_entry.id   AF-A0A7D7ZMU2-F1
#
_cell.length_a   1.000
_cell.length_b   1.000
_cell.length_c   1.000
_cell.angle_alpha   90.00
_cell.angle_beta   90.00
_cell.angle_gamma   90.00
#
_symmetry.space_group_name_H-M   'P 1'
#
loop_
_entity.id
_entity.type
_entity.pdbx_description
1 polymer ?
#
loop_
_entity_poly.entity_id
_entity_poly.type
_entity_poly.pdbx_seq_one_letter_code
_entity_poly.pdbx_strand_id
1 'polypeptide(L)'
;MSNDITSRKGEVVGQWDGEDVNDLMKELGRIKKELKGDRVEHTGVPHKDQFHEDFVGFTAYVMWAVDKKDQCLTGSGANRIEPVAQIREFYANDIAKDAAGRARD
;
A
#
# COMPACT_ATOMS: atom_id res chain seq x y z
N MET A 1 -16.12 -7.09 2.53
CA MET A 1 -14.88 -7.28 3.31
C MET A 1 -15.07 -6.68 4.70
N SER A 2 -14.26 -7.07 5.68
CA SER A 2 -14.18 -6.34 6.95
C SER A 2 -13.41 -5.03 6.74
N ASN A 3 -13.71 -4.02 7.56
CA ASN A 3 -12.99 -2.74 7.64
C ASN A 3 -11.90 -2.76 8.73
N ASP A 4 -11.67 -3.91 9.36
CA ASP A 4 -10.77 -4.00 10.52
C ASP A 4 -9.30 -3.95 10.10
N ILE A 5 -8.53 -3.07 10.75
CA ILE A 5 -7.08 -3.06 10.70
C ILE A 5 -6.57 -3.97 11.81
N THR A 6 -5.78 -4.97 11.44
CA THR A 6 -5.20 -5.94 12.38
C THR A 6 -3.72 -5.70 12.61
N SER A 7 -3.29 -5.80 13.87
CA SER A 7 -1.88 -5.76 14.23
C SER A 7 -1.18 -7.06 13.84
N ARG A 8 0.16 -7.10 13.97
CA ARG A 8 0.95 -8.31 13.74
C ARG A 8 0.55 -9.46 14.67
N LYS A 9 0.00 -9.16 15.85
CA LYS A 9 -0.51 -10.16 16.79
C LYS A 9 -1.94 -10.61 16.48
N GLY A 10 -2.59 -10.01 15.48
CA GLY A 10 -3.96 -10.34 15.07
C GLY A 10 -5.05 -9.58 15.84
N GLU A 11 -4.68 -8.57 16.63
CA GLU A 11 -5.64 -7.73 17.35
C GLU A 11 -6.22 -6.67 16.42
N VAL A 12 -7.53 -6.40 16.51
CA VAL A 12 -8.16 -5.27 15.81
C VAL A 12 -7.79 -3.98 16.53
N VAL A 13 -7.11 -3.08 15.84
CA VAL A 13 -6.51 -1.86 16.43
C VAL A 13 -7.05 -0.56 15.82
N GLY A 14 -7.84 -0.67 14.76
CA GLY A 14 -8.51 0.44 14.10
C GLY A 14 -9.35 -0.06 12.94
N GLN A 15 -9.93 0.88 12.20
CA GLN A 15 -10.76 0.56 11.04
C GLN A 15 -10.51 1.53 9.89
N TRP A 16 -10.69 1.04 8.67
CA TRP A 16 -10.67 1.82 7.45
C TRP A 16 -11.60 1.17 6.42
N ASP A 17 -12.34 1.98 5.67
CA ASP A 17 -13.45 1.56 4.81
C ASP A 17 -13.11 1.47 3.31
N GLY A 18 -11.87 1.78 2.94
CA GLY A 18 -11.42 1.75 1.55
C GLY A 18 -11.71 3.02 0.75
N GLU A 19 -12.27 4.08 1.36
CA GLU A 19 -12.73 5.28 0.63
C GLU A 19 -11.62 6.29 0.33
N ASP A 20 -10.76 6.57 1.31
CA ASP A 20 -9.71 7.58 1.19
C ASP A 20 -8.42 7.15 1.93
N VAL A 21 -7.32 7.02 1.21
CA VAL A 21 -6.04 6.62 1.81
C VAL A 21 -5.45 7.68 2.75
N ASN A 22 -5.89 8.94 2.68
CA ASN A 22 -5.48 9.95 3.66
C ASN A 22 -6.00 9.61 5.05
N ASP A 23 -7.20 9.06 5.14
CA ASP A 23 -7.79 8.66 6.42
C ASP A 23 -7.09 7.42 6.98
N LEU A 24 -6.76 6.46 6.10
CA LEU A 24 -5.90 5.33 6.48
C LEU A 24 -4.53 5.80 7.00
N MET A 25 -3.88 6.75 6.32
CA MET A 25 -2.59 7.28 6.73
C MET A 25 -2.65 7.94 8.12
N LYS A 26 -3.70 8.74 8.38
CA LYS A 26 -3.92 9.34 9.71
C LYS A 26 -4.13 8.26 10.77
N GLU A 27 -4.96 7.26 10.46
CA GLU A 27 -5.32 6.19 11.39
C GLU A 27 -4.12 5.30 11.73
N LEU A 28 -3.32 4.90 10.74
CA LEU A 28 -2.04 4.21 10.98
C LEU A 28 -1.07 5.07 11.80
N GLY A 29 -1.08 6.39 11.59
CA GLY A 29 -0.32 7.34 12.40
C GLY A 29 -0.77 7.39 13.87
N ARG A 30 -2.08 7.31 14.13
CA ARG A 30 -2.65 7.18 15.49
C ARG A 30 -2.26 5.85 16.12
N ILE A 31 -2.52 4.75 15.42
CA ILE A 31 -2.23 3.37 15.87
C ILE A 31 -0.75 3.21 16.22
N LYS A 32 0.17 3.73 15.40
CA LYS A 32 1.62 3.64 15.65
C LYS A 32 2.06 4.32 16.95
N LYS A 33 1.35 5.36 17.39
CA LYS A 33 1.64 6.05 18.66
C LYS A 33 1.08 5.30 19.87
N GLU A 34 -0.03 4.60 19.69
CA GLU A 34 -0.71 3.87 20.76
C GLU A 34 -0.15 2.46 20.97
N LEU A 35 0.22 1.76 19.89
CA LEU A 35 0.80 0.42 19.97
C LEU A 35 2.21 0.47 20.56
N LYS A 36 2.36 -0.08 21.76
CA LYS A 36 3.66 -0.28 22.42
C LYS A 36 4.08 -1.74 22.27
N GLY A 37 5.15 -1.99 21.51
CA GLY A 37 5.70 -3.34 21.33
C GLY A 37 4.92 -4.23 20.35
N ASP A 38 4.06 -3.63 19.52
CA ASP A 38 3.41 -4.25 18.39
C ASP A 38 3.34 -3.26 17.22
N ARG A 39 2.93 -3.71 16.03
CA ARG A 39 2.82 -2.89 14.83
C ARG A 39 1.77 -3.43 13.88
N VAL A 40 1.26 -2.55 13.02
CA VAL A 40 0.50 -2.96 11.83
C VAL A 40 1.49 -3.21 10.70
N GLU A 41 1.26 -4.28 9.94
CA GLU A 41 1.95 -4.57 8.68
C GLU A 41 0.96 -4.38 7.53
N HIS A 42 1.44 -4.15 6.30
CA HIS A 42 0.58 -3.95 5.13
C HIS A 42 -0.42 -5.11 4.93
N THR A 43 -0.09 -6.31 5.40
CA THR A 43 -0.99 -7.46 5.35
C THR A 43 -2.18 -7.38 6.31
N GLY A 44 -2.11 -6.54 7.34
CA GLY A 44 -3.18 -6.31 8.31
C GLY A 44 -4.16 -5.21 7.92
N VAL A 45 -3.92 -4.50 6.81
CA VAL A 45 -4.85 -3.50 6.26
C VAL A 45 -5.95 -4.20 5.45
N PRO A 46 -7.23 -3.80 5.59
CA PRO A 46 -8.36 -4.37 4.86
C PRO A 46 -8.37 -3.96 3.38
N HIS A 47 -9.40 -4.42 2.66
CA HIS A 47 -9.69 -4.04 1.26
C HIS A 47 -8.58 -4.36 0.23
N LYS A 48 -7.85 -5.46 0.43
CA LYS A 48 -6.82 -5.90 -0.51
C LYS A 48 -7.35 -6.22 -1.93
N ASP A 49 -8.64 -6.46 -2.05
CA ASP A 49 -9.35 -6.62 -3.32
C ASP A 49 -9.40 -5.34 -4.17
N GLN A 50 -9.15 -4.16 -3.60
CA GLN A 50 -9.05 -2.91 -4.34
C GLN A 50 -7.72 -2.76 -5.11
N PHE A 51 -6.74 -3.62 -4.85
CA PHE A 51 -5.52 -3.63 -5.66
C PHE A 51 -5.84 -4.05 -7.08
N HIS A 52 -5.34 -3.28 -8.03
CA HIS A 52 -5.40 -3.62 -9.44
C HIS A 52 -4.58 -4.88 -9.73
N GLU A 53 -5.03 -5.71 -10.67
CA GLU A 53 -4.38 -6.99 -11.00
C GLU A 53 -2.91 -6.82 -11.40
N ASP A 54 -2.57 -5.73 -12.08
CA ASP A 54 -1.21 -5.42 -12.50
C ASP A 54 -0.28 -5.00 -11.35
N PHE A 55 -0.84 -4.73 -10.16
CA PHE A 55 -0.07 -4.52 -8.94
C PHE A 55 0.14 -5.81 -8.16
N VAL A 56 -0.55 -6.90 -8.52
CA VAL A 56 -0.36 -8.23 -7.93
C VAL A 56 1.00 -8.76 -8.39
N GLY A 57 1.97 -8.78 -7.46
CA GLY A 57 3.35 -9.19 -7.73
C GLY A 57 4.33 -8.05 -7.99
N PHE A 58 3.89 -6.79 -7.92
CA PHE A 58 4.77 -5.63 -7.97
C PHE A 58 5.52 -5.46 -6.64
N THR A 59 6.82 -5.79 -6.62
CA THR A 59 7.65 -5.80 -5.39
C THR A 59 8.55 -4.59 -5.21
N ALA A 60 8.61 -3.68 -6.20
CA ALA A 60 9.51 -2.52 -6.14
C ALA A 60 9.10 -1.50 -5.05
N TYR A 61 7.84 -1.55 -4.59
CA TYR A 61 7.29 -0.65 -3.59
C TYR A 61 6.59 -1.41 -2.47
N VAL A 62 6.69 -0.87 -1.25
CA VAL A 62 5.82 -1.27 -0.15
C VAL A 62 4.48 -0.54 -0.34
N MET A 63 3.50 -1.23 -0.91
CA MET A 63 2.14 -0.73 -1.05
C MET A 63 1.27 -1.23 0.09
N TRP A 64 0.53 -0.32 0.71
CA TRP A 64 -0.33 -0.62 1.86
C TRP A 64 -1.78 -0.82 1.45
N ALA A 65 -2.32 0.08 0.63
CA ALA A 65 -3.69 0.01 0.14
C ALA A 65 -3.88 0.92 -1.08
N VAL A 66 -4.95 0.68 -1.82
CA VAL A 66 -5.47 1.52 -2.89
C VAL A 66 -6.90 1.91 -2.53
N ASP A 67 -7.24 3.20 -2.57
CA ASP A 67 -8.61 3.65 -2.36
C ASP A 67 -9.45 3.66 -3.64
N LYS A 68 -10.74 3.98 -3.52
CA LYS A 68 -11.68 4.07 -4.64
C LYS A 68 -11.41 5.22 -5.62
N LYS A 69 -10.47 6.12 -5.31
CA LYS A 69 -10.07 7.26 -6.13
C LYS A 69 -8.72 7.00 -6.84
N ASP A 70 -8.30 5.75 -6.91
CA ASP A 70 -7.03 5.33 -7.50
C ASP A 70 -5.81 6.03 -6.86
N GLN A 71 -5.86 6.27 -5.56
CA GLN A 71 -4.71 6.70 -4.77
C GLN A 71 -4.15 5.52 -3.98
N CYS A 72 -2.83 5.35 -4.03
CA CYS A 72 -2.12 4.29 -3.32
C CYS A 72 -1.35 4.86 -2.13
N LEU A 73 -1.55 4.28 -0.94
CA LEU A 73 -0.70 4.52 0.21
C LEU A 73 0.57 3.65 0.10
N THR A 74 1.74 4.28 0.11
CA THR A 74 3.02 3.62 -0.14
C THR A 74 4.11 4.07 0.84
N GLY A 75 5.26 3.40 0.78
CA GLY A 75 6.44 3.65 1.61
C GLY A 75 6.48 2.77 2.87
N SER A 76 7.68 2.50 3.38
CA SER A 76 7.89 1.59 4.53
C SER A 76 7.13 2.01 5.79
N GLY A 77 6.78 3.28 5.92
CA GLY A 77 6.04 3.83 7.05
C GLY A 77 4.61 4.28 6.73
N ALA A 78 4.02 3.87 5.59
CA ALA A 78 2.71 4.32 5.14
C ALA A 78 2.60 5.85 5.09
N ASN A 79 3.56 6.50 4.44
CA ASN A 79 3.81 7.93 4.59
C ASN A 79 3.85 8.72 3.26
N ARG A 80 3.52 8.06 2.15
CA ARG A 80 3.41 8.68 0.83
C ARG A 80 2.11 8.24 0.17
N ILE A 81 1.49 9.16 -0.56
CA ILE A 81 0.30 8.88 -1.35
C ILE A 81 0.65 9.21 -2.79
N GLU A 82 0.47 8.24 -3.68
CA GLU A 82 0.78 8.38 -5.10
C GLU A 82 -0.39 7.84 -5.92
N PRO A 83 -0.77 8.49 -7.03
CA PRO A 83 -1.77 7.95 -7.94
C PRO A 83 -1.31 6.62 -8.54
N VAL A 84 -2.25 5.67 -8.69
CA VAL A 84 -2.00 4.38 -9.37
C VAL A 84 -1.37 4.58 -10.75
N ALA A 85 -1.84 5.58 -11.51
CA ALA A 85 -1.30 5.90 -12.83
C ALA A 85 0.20 6.27 -12.80
N GLN A 86 0.63 7.03 -11.79
CA GLN A 86 2.03 7.42 -11.64
C GLN A 86 2.93 6.23 -11.31
N ILE A 87 2.44 5.32 -10.44
CA ILE A 87 3.15 4.09 -10.09
C ILE A 87 3.30 3.17 -11.32
N ARG A 88 2.23 3.03 -12.12
CA ARG A 88 2.25 2.27 -13.39
C ARG A 88 3.28 2.80 -14.37
N GLU A 89 3.31 4.12 -14.57
CA GLU A 89 4.25 4.77 -15.48
C GLU A 89 5.70 4.52 -15.04
N PHE A 90 5.98 4.61 -13.73
CA PHE A 90 7.30 4.30 -13.20
C PHE A 90 7.70 2.85 -13.51
N TYR A 91 6.81 1.88 -13.27
CA TYR A 91 7.10 0.47 -13.52
C TYR A 91 7.29 0.13 -14.99
N ALA A 92 6.41 0.64 -15.87
CA ALA A 92 6.53 0.42 -17.31
C ALA A 92 7.87 0.96 -17.85
N ASN A 93 8.30 2.12 -17.35
CA ASN A 93 9.60 2.69 -17.70
C ASN A 93 10.77 1.87 -17.16
N ASP A 94 10.66 1.28 -15.97
CA ASP A 94 11.70 0.43 -15.38
C ASP A 94 11.88 -0.87 -16.18
N ILE A 95 10.78 -1.56 -16.51
CA ILE A 95 10.81 -2.73 -17.42
C ILE A 95 11.42 -2.36 -18.77
N ALA A 96 11.02 -1.22 -19.36
CA ALA A 96 11.54 -0.79 -20.66
C ALA A 96 13.05 -0.53 -20.62
N LYS A 97 13.57 0.04 -19.53
CA LYS A 97 15.01 0.25 -19.33
C LYS A 97 15.75 -1.07 -19.19
N ASP A 98 15.23 -1.99 -18.38
CA ASP A 98 15.81 -3.32 -18.19
C ASP A 98 15.86 -4.12 -19.50
N ALA A 99 14.77 -4.10 -20.29
CA ALA A 99 14.72 -4.75 -21.59
C ALA A 99 15.70 -4.14 -22.60
N ALA A 100 15.83 -2.81 -22.62
CA ALA A 100 16.78 -2.11 -23.47
C ALA A 100 18.25 -2.38 -23.09
N GLY A 101 18.55 -2.61 -21.81
CA GLY A 101 19.86 -3.04 -21.34
C GLY A 101 20.22 -4.42 -21.88
N ARG A 102 19.33 -5.40 -21.73
CA ARG A 102 19.55 -6.78 -22.19
C ARG A 102 19.65 -6.93 -23.70
N ALA A 103 19.02 -6.05 -24.48
CA ALA A 103 19.11 -6.06 -25.94
C ALA A 103 20.44 -5.47 -26.47
N ARG A 104 21.26 -4.89 -25.60
CA ARG A 104 22.56 -4.27 -25.95
C ARG A 104 23.77 -5.11 -25.52
N ASP A 105 23.55 -6.20 -24.79
CA ASP A 105 24.55 -7.23 -24.44
C ASP A 105 24.50 -8.40 -25.43
#